data_AF-T1CKA1-F1
#
_entry.id   AF-T1CKA1-F1
#
_cell.length_a   1.000
_cell.length_b   1.000
_cell.length_c   1.000
_cell.angle_alpha   90.00
_cell.angle_beta   90.00
_cell.angle_gamma   90.00
#
_symmetry.space_group_name_H-M   'P 1'
#
loop_
_entity.id
_entity.type
_entity.pdbx_description
1 polymer ?
#
loop_
_entity_poly.entity_id
_entity_poly.type
_entity_poly.pdbx_seq_one_letter_code
_entity_poly.pdbx_strand_id
1 'polypeptide(L)' 'GMQPEQLPQNQNMSTPFGTYTVNYRYADGVLNVDKRLQLTQFVVSPQEYPELHKLALLAVSSERKAVVLHGAG' A
#
# COMPACT_ATOMS: atom_id res chain seq x y z
N GLY A 1 -24.47 2.98 11.95
CA GLY A 1 -23.05 3.41 11.81
C GLY A 1 -22.73 3.63 10.34
N MET A 2 -21.54 4.13 10.00
CA MET A 2 -21.07 4.11 8.61
C MET A 2 -20.29 2.82 8.35
N GLN A 3 -20.29 2.31 7.12
CA GLN A 3 -19.45 1.18 6.70
C GLN A 3 -18.94 1.41 5.28
N PRO A 4 -17.76 0.89 4.91
CA PRO A 4 -17.24 1.05 3.56
C PRO A 4 -18.06 0.24 2.55
N GLU A 5 -18.46 0.86 1.44
CA GLU A 5 -19.11 0.14 0.34
C GLU A 5 -18.17 -0.90 -0.27
N GLN A 6 -16.91 -0.50 -0.41
CA GLN A 6 -15.82 -1.36 -0.87
C GLN A 6 -14.50 -0.89 -0.25
N LEU A 7 -13.67 -1.86 0.13
CA LEU A 7 -12.27 -1.60 0.46
C LEU A 7 -11.39 -1.67 -0.79
N PRO A 8 -10.35 -0.83 -0.90
CA PRO A 8 -9.34 -1.00 -1.92
C PRO A 8 -8.71 -2.40 -1.81
N GLN A 9 -8.27 -2.95 -2.94
CA GLN A 9 -7.56 -4.22 -2.92
C GLN A 9 -6.24 -4.09 -2.18
N ASN A 10 -5.92 -5.11 -1.38
CA ASN A 10 -4.60 -5.25 -0.79
C ASN A 10 -3.56 -5.39 -1.90
N GLN A 11 -2.39 -4.82 -1.67
CA GLN A 11 -1.30 -4.83 -2.63
C GLN A 11 -0.08 -5.47 -1.99
N ASN A 12 0.56 -6.34 -2.75
CA ASN A 12 1.86 -6.91 -2.41
C ASN A 12 2.70 -6.88 -3.67
N MET A 13 3.86 -6.23 -3.57
CA MET A 13 4.83 -6.15 -4.64
C MET A 13 6.20 -6.53 -4.10
N SER A 14 6.87 -7.42 -4.81
CA SER A 14 8.23 -7.85 -4.52
C SER A 14 9.12 -7.50 -5.71
N THR A 15 10.30 -6.97 -5.41
CA THR A 15 11.40 -6.80 -6.37
C THR A 15 12.66 -7.42 -5.78
N PRO A 16 13.76 -7.52 -6.53
CA PRO A 16 15.04 -7.96 -5.97
C PRO A 16 15.54 -7.08 -4.80
N PHE A 17 15.08 -5.82 -4.71
CA PHE A 17 15.59 -4.83 -3.74
C PHE A 17 14.72 -4.72 -2.48
N GLY A 18 13.58 -5.39 -2.45
CA GLY A 18 12.69 -5.36 -1.31
C GLY A 18 11.24 -5.68 -1.64
N THR A 19 10.39 -5.37 -0.66
CA THR A 19 8.95 -5.62 -0.73
C THR A 19 8.17 -4.40 -0.27
N TYR A 20 7.03 -4.17 -0.91
CA TYR A 20 6.03 -3.20 -0.49
C TYR A 20 4.68 -3.88 -0.33
N THR A 21 4.04 -3.66 0.83
CA THR A 21 2.72 -4.23 1.12
C THR A 21 1.77 -3.17 1.65
N VAL A 22 0.51 -3.23 1.22
CA VAL A 22 -0.60 -2.43 1.75
C VAL A 22 -1.78 -3.34 2.05
N ASN A 23 -2.24 -3.32 3.30
CA ASN A 23 -3.41 -4.08 3.73
C ASN A 23 -4.50 -3.15 4.28
N TYR A 24 -5.71 -3.31 3.78
CA TYR A 24 -6.91 -2.61 4.24
C TYR A 24 -7.79 -3.58 5.01
N ARG A 25 -8.23 -3.17 6.20
CA ARG A 25 -9.12 -3.96 7.05
C ARG A 25 -10.18 -3.06 7.69
N TYR A 26 -11.43 -3.46 7.63
CA TYR A 26 -12.52 -2.78 8.33
C TYR A 26 -13.17 -3.72 9.33
N ALA A 27 -13.17 -3.35 10.61
CA ALA A 27 -13.80 -4.11 11.69
C ALA A 27 -14.25 -3.13 12.78
N ASP A 28 -15.40 -3.41 13.40
CA ASP A 28 -15.93 -2.66 14.54
C ASP A 28 -16.00 -1.13 14.34
N GLY A 29 -16.29 -0.69 13.11
CA GLY A 29 -16.37 0.73 12.78
C GLY A 29 -15.03 1.40 12.45
N VAL A 30 -13.92 0.65 12.48
CA VAL A 30 -12.56 1.18 12.30
C VAL A 30 -11.94 0.67 11.01
N LEU A 31 -11.51 1.60 10.15
CA LEU A 31 -10.67 1.32 8.99
C LEU A 31 -9.19 1.35 9.40
N ASN A 32 -8.56 0.19 9.35
CA ASN A 32 -7.12 0.02 9.56
C ASN A 32 -6.41 -0.09 8.20
N VAL A 33 -5.32 0.67 8.04
CA VAL A 33 -4.50 0.69 6.83
C VAL A 33 -3.04 0.47 7.22
N ASP A 34 -2.54 -0.74 6.94
CA ASP A 34 -1.17 -1.13 7.24
C ASP A 34 -0.31 -1.03 5.98
N LYS A 35 0.60 -0.06 5.94
CA LYS A 35 1.59 0.12 4.87
C LYS A 35 2.97 -0.27 5.38
N ARG A 36 3.67 -1.13 4.63
CA ARG A 36 5.03 -1.54 4.98
C ARG A 36 5.92 -1.52 3.74
N LEU A 37 7.05 -0.84 3.88
CA LEU A 37 8.17 -0.88 2.97
C LEU A 37 9.33 -1.61 3.67
N GLN A 38 9.89 -2.62 3.03
CA GLN A 38 11.10 -3.29 3.49
C GLN A 38 12.11 -3.31 2.35
N LEU A 39 13.27 -2.70 2.57
CA LEU A 39 14.39 -2.72 1.63
C LEU A 39 15.42 -3.75 2.11
N THR A 40 15.87 -4.60 1.21
CA THR A 40 16.91 -5.61 1.48
C THR A 40 18.27 -5.18 0.95
N GLN A 41 18.31 -4.18 0.06
CA GLN A 41 19.53 -3.67 -0.57
C GLN A 41 19.48 -2.15 -0.71
N PHE A 42 20.56 -1.47 -0.32
CA PHE A 42 20.67 -0.01 -0.33
C PHE A 42 21.65 0.53 -1.38
N VAL A 43 22.55 -0.33 -1.88
CA VAL A 43 23.49 0.00 -2.96
C VAL A 43 23.02 -0.73 -4.21
N VAL A 44 22.54 0.02 -5.20
CA VAL A 44 22.03 -0.50 -6.48
C VAL A 44 22.82 0.08 -7.63
N SER A 45 23.02 -0.71 -8.68
CA SER A 45 23.62 -0.20 -9.91
C SER A 45 22.65 0.75 -10.65
N PRO A 46 23.15 1.62 -11.55
CA PRO A 46 22.28 2.48 -12.36
C PRO A 46 21.25 1.70 -13.19
N GLN A 47 21.57 0.48 -13.62
CA GLN A 47 20.68 -0.38 -14.40
C GLN A 47 19.50 -0.91 -13.59
N GLU A 48 19.69 -1.08 -12.28
CA GLU A 48 18.72 -1.62 -11.32
C GLU A 48 17.86 -0.53 -10.68
N TYR A 49 18.34 0.73 -10.72
CA TYR A 49 17.67 1.88 -10.15
C TYR A 49 16.18 2.02 -10.54
N PRO A 50 15.74 1.75 -11.78
CA PRO A 50 14.32 1.88 -12.14
C PRO A 50 13.38 0.99 -11.29
N GLU A 51 13.82 -0.21 -10.92
CA GLU A 51 13.01 -1.13 -10.10
C GLU A 51 12.96 -0.69 -8.62
N LEU A 52 14.09 -0.22 -8.09
CA LEU A 52 14.11 0.43 -6.78
C LEU A 52 13.22 1.68 -6.77
N HIS A 53 13.29 2.49 -7.83
CA HIS A 53 12.52 3.71 -7.97
C HIS A 53 11.01 3.44 -8.02
N LYS A 54 10.56 2.40 -8.74
CA LYS A 54 9.14 1.98 -8.70
C LYS A 54 8.67 1.64 -7.29
N LEU A 55 9.49 0.91 -6.54
CA LEU A 55 9.17 0.49 -5.19
C LEU A 55 9.16 1.65 -4.20
N ALA A 56 10.11 2.58 -4.33
CA ALA A 56 10.12 3.85 -3.59
C ALA A 56 8.91 4.71 -3.94
N LEU A 57 8.59 4.86 -5.23
CA LEU A 57 7.41 5.59 -5.71
C LEU A 57 6.13 5.01 -5.12
N LEU A 58 5.97 3.70 -5.00
CA LEU A 58 4.77 3.12 -4.39
C LEU A 58 4.67 3.36 -2.88
N ALA A 59 5.80 3.47 -2.19
CA ALA A 59 5.84 3.80 -0.78
C ALA A 59 5.58 5.29 -0.51
N VAL A 60 6.08 6.19 -1.37
CA VAL A 60 5.90 7.64 -1.21
C VAL A 60 4.71 8.19 -1.96
N SER A 61 4.17 7.48 -2.97
CA SER A 61 3.01 7.95 -3.71
C SER A 61 1.84 7.96 -2.75
N SER A 62 1.42 9.19 -2.46
CA SER A 62 0.19 9.47 -1.76
C SER A 62 -0.99 9.30 -2.69
N GLU A 63 -1.02 8.31 -3.60
CA GLU A 63 -2.24 8.01 -4.34
C GLU A 63 -3.30 7.66 -3.30
N ARG A 64 -4.11 8.67 -2.97
CA ARG A 64 -5.14 8.58 -1.94
C ARG A 64 -6.22 7.72 -2.54
N LYS A 65 -6.22 6.43 -2.19
CA LYS A 65 -7.38 5.58 -2.44
C LYS A 65 -8.51 6.12 -1.56
N ALA A 66 -9.54 6.66 -2.20
CA ALA A 66 -10.74 7.08 -1.51
C ALA A 66 -11.53 5.84 -1.07
N VAL A 67 -12.14 5.91 0.12
CA VAL A 67 -13.06 4.89 0.61
C VAL A 67 -14.43 5.54 0.72
N VAL A 68 -15.40 5.00 -0.01
CA VAL A 68 -16.79 5.47 0.04
C VAL A 68 -17.48 4.78 1.22
N LEU A 69 -18.18 5.57 2.03
CA LEU A 69 -18.92 5.09 3.20
C LEU A 69 -20.42 5.19 2.94
N HIS A 70 -21.17 4.16 3.32
CA HIS A 70 -22.63 4.16 3.32
C HIS A 70 -23.20 3.94 4.72
N GLY A 71 -24.43 4.40 4.94
CA GLY A 71 -25.13 4.17 6.21
C GLY A 71 -25.46 2.68 6.38
N ALA A 72 -25.16 2.13 7.56
CA ALA A 72 -25.70 0.85 7.99
C ALA A 72 -27.20 1.05 8.28
N GLY A 73 -28.05 0.53 7.39
CA GLY A 73 -29.48 0.39 7.61
C GLY A 73 -29.82 -0.75 8.55
#